data_AF-X6GDE0-F1
#
_entry.id   AF-X6GDE0-F1
#
_cell.length_a   1.000
_cell.length_b   1.000
_cell.length_c   1.000
_cell.angle_alpha   90.00
_cell.angle_beta   90.00
_cell.angle_gamma   90.00
#
_symmetry.space_group_name_H-M   'P 1'
#
loop_
_entity.id
_entity.type
_entity.pdbx_description
1 polymer ?
#
loop_
_entity_poly.entity_id
_entity_poly.type
_entity_poly.pdbx_seq_one_letter_code
_entity_poly.pdbx_strand_id
1 'polypeptide(L)' 'MKKLMTMTRQFRDDENGAAMVEYSILIGIIAVASIGFIIGIGMWVTGRFSGLCTAMNDSGIGTCASGAGT' A
#
# COMPACT_ATOMS: atom_id res chain seq x y z
N MET A 1 -25.26 -27.94 39.58
CA MET A 1 -24.31 -26.81 39.80
C MET A 1 -23.02 -26.92 38.98
N LYS A 2 -23.02 -27.51 37.76
CA LYS A 2 -21.83 -27.58 36.89
C LYS A 2 -21.94 -26.70 35.63
N LYS A 3 -23.15 -26.23 35.29
CA LYS A 3 -23.42 -25.47 34.05
C LYS A 3 -22.96 -24.00 34.10
N LEU A 4 -22.91 -23.39 35.28
CA LEU A 4 -22.38 -22.03 35.43
C LEU A 4 -20.86 -21.98 35.21
N MET A 5 -20.15 -23.04 35.58
CA MET A 5 -18.69 -23.13 35.52
C MET A 5 -18.15 -23.33 34.08
N THR A 6 -19.00 -23.73 33.13
CA THR A 6 -18.66 -23.91 31.71
C THR A 6 -18.97 -22.70 30.84
N MET A 7 -19.88 -21.81 31.27
CA MET A 7 -20.20 -20.57 30.54
C MET A 7 -19.09 -19.52 30.69
N THR A 8 -18.43 -19.46 31.85
CA THR A 8 -17.32 -18.52 32.10
C THR A 8 -16.03 -18.88 31.34
N ARG A 9 -15.89 -20.11 30.83
CA ARG A 9 -14.76 -20.50 29.99
C ARG A 9 -14.88 -19.96 28.55
N GLN A 10 -16.09 -19.83 28.02
CA GLN A 10 -16.31 -19.33 26.66
C GLN A 10 -15.91 -17.86 26.51
N PHE A 11 -16.26 -17.00 27.47
CA PHE A 11 -15.77 -15.61 27.50
C PHE A 11 -14.25 -15.45 27.61
N ARG A 12 -13.53 -16.51 28.06
CA ARG A 12 -12.07 -16.51 28.14
C ARG A 12 -11.41 -17.00 26.85
N ASP A 13 -12.11 -17.82 26.07
CA ASP A 13 -11.66 -18.29 24.76
C ASP A 13 -12.05 -17.33 23.62
N ASP A 14 -13.05 -16.46 23.80
CA ASP A 14 -13.44 -15.41 22.84
C ASP A 14 -12.40 -14.27 22.69
N GLU A 15 -11.46 -14.11 23.64
CA GLU A 15 -10.34 -13.16 23.54
C GLU A 15 -9.36 -13.56 22.40
N ASN A 16 -9.20 -14.86 22.15
CA ASN A 16 -8.38 -15.36 21.04
C ASN A 16 -9.00 -15.02 19.66
N GLY A 17 -10.32 -14.84 19.58
CA GLY A 17 -11.03 -14.40 18.38
C GLY A 17 -10.97 -12.87 18.18
N ALA A 18 -11.11 -12.10 19.25
CA ALA A 18 -10.98 -10.64 19.22
C ALA A 18 -9.56 -10.17 18.90
N ALA A 19 -8.53 -10.88 19.39
CA ALA A 19 -7.13 -10.57 19.11
C ALA A 19 -6.75 -10.77 17.62
N MET A 20 -7.39 -11.69 16.90
CA MET A 20 -7.13 -11.88 15.46
C MET A 20 -7.64 -10.72 14.59
N VAL A 21 -8.64 -9.96 15.08
CA VAL A 21 -9.16 -8.77 14.40
C VAL A 21 -8.17 -7.60 14.53
N GLU A 22 -7.49 -7.45 15.66
CA GLU A 22 -6.58 -6.32 15.90
C GLU A 22 -5.33 -6.36 15.00
N TYR A 23 -4.74 -7.55 14.81
CA TYR A 23 -3.57 -7.68 13.93
C TYR A 23 -3.93 -7.57 12.44
N SER A 24 -5.11 -8.06 12.03
CA SER A 24 -5.54 -7.99 10.62
C SER A 24 -5.90 -6.57 10.20
N ILE A 25 -6.50 -5.76 11.07
CA ILE A 25 -6.75 -4.34 10.76
C ILE A 25 -5.46 -3.52 10.69
N LEU A 26 -4.48 -3.83 11.57
CA LEU A 26 -3.17 -3.19 11.53
C LEU A 26 -2.43 -3.53 10.23
N ILE A 27 -2.44 -4.79 9.80
CA ILE A 27 -1.89 -5.21 8.49
C ILE A 27 -2.63 -4.52 7.33
N GLY A 28 -3.96 -4.39 7.41
CA GLY A 28 -4.76 -3.70 6.40
C GLY A 28 -4.35 -2.24 6.20
N ILE A 29 -4.11 -1.51 7.28
CA ILE A 29 -3.66 -0.10 7.20
C ILE A 29 -2.24 -0.01 6.63
N ILE A 30 -1.32 -0.89 7.05
CA ILE A 30 0.05 -0.94 6.51
C ILE A 30 0.03 -1.26 5.01
N ALA A 31 -0.83 -2.17 4.57
CA ALA A 31 -0.99 -2.49 3.16
C ALA A 31 -1.45 -1.27 2.34
N VAL A 32 -2.46 -0.54 2.80
CA VAL A 32 -2.92 0.68 2.12
C VAL A 32 -1.82 1.76 2.11
N ALA A 33 -1.12 1.96 3.22
CA ALA A 33 -0.03 2.93 3.30
C ALA A 33 1.13 2.62 2.35
N SER A 34 1.55 1.35 2.28
CA SER A 34 2.62 0.91 1.38
C SER A 34 2.23 1.06 -0.10
N ILE A 35 1.00 0.68 -0.48
CA ILE A 35 0.47 0.91 -1.83
C ILE A 35 0.44 2.41 -2.15
N GLY A 36 -0.03 3.25 -1.22
CA GLY A 36 -0.05 4.69 -1.39
C GLY A 36 1.35 5.26 -1.65
N PHE A 37 2.36 4.75 -0.95
CA PHE A 37 3.75 5.17 -1.15
C PHE A 37 4.28 4.78 -2.54
N ILE A 38 3.97 3.57 -3.00
CA ILE A 38 4.35 3.10 -4.35
C ILE A 38 3.73 4.00 -5.42
N ILE A 39 2.44 4.33 -5.30
CA ILE A 39 1.75 5.24 -6.23
C ILE A 39 2.39 6.63 -6.21
N GLY A 40 2.70 7.15 -5.02
CA GLY A 40 3.37 8.45 -4.85
C GLY A 40 4.72 8.52 -5.56
N ILE A 41 5.56 7.50 -5.37
CA ILE A 41 6.84 7.38 -6.08
C ILE A 41 6.60 7.30 -7.59
N GLY A 42 5.65 6.46 -8.03
CA GLY A 42 5.32 6.30 -9.44
C GLY A 42 4.98 7.64 -10.10
N MET A 43 4.08 8.41 -9.50
CA MET A 43 3.71 9.74 -10.00
C MET A 43 4.89 10.70 -10.02
N TRP A 44 5.73 10.70 -8.98
CA TRP A 44 6.91 11.55 -8.91
C TRP A 44 7.92 11.23 -10.03
N VAL A 45 8.23 9.94 -10.21
CA VAL A 45 9.15 9.45 -11.24
C VAL A 45 8.61 9.79 -12.64
N THR A 46 7.34 9.53 -12.92
CA THR A 46 6.70 9.91 -14.19
C THR A 46 6.80 11.41 -14.44
N GLY A 47 6.58 12.24 -13.41
CA GLY A 47 6.74 13.69 -13.52
C GLY A 47 8.17 14.11 -13.84
N ARG A 48 9.20 13.45 -13.29
CA ARG A 48 10.60 13.70 -13.65
C ARG A 48 10.87 13.38 -15.12
N PHE A 49 10.43 12.22 -15.59
CA PHE A 49 10.64 11.81 -16.98
C PHE A 49 9.85 12.68 -17.97
N SER A 50 8.65 13.12 -17.62
CA SER A 50 7.90 14.08 -18.44
C SER A 50 8.62 15.43 -18.54
N GLY A 51 9.15 15.95 -17.43
CA GLY A 51 9.92 17.20 -17.45
C GLY A 51 11.21 17.10 -18.27
N LEU A 52 11.93 15.97 -18.14
CA LEU A 52 13.10 15.69 -18.97
C LEU A 52 12.74 15.60 -20.46
N CYS A 53 11.65 14.91 -20.79
CA CYS A 53 11.14 14.80 -22.16
C CYS A 53 10.86 16.18 -22.77
N THR A 54 10.15 17.05 -22.04
CA THR A 54 9.90 18.43 -22.47
C THR A 54 11.21 19.18 -22.71
N ALA A 55 12.13 19.16 -21.73
CA ALA A 55 13.40 19.86 -21.85
C ALA A 55 14.23 19.38 -23.05
N MET A 56 14.26 18.07 -23.32
CA MET A 56 15.03 17.50 -24.41
C MET A 56 14.43 17.85 -25.78
N ASN A 57 13.11 17.75 -25.92
CA ASN A 57 12.40 18.15 -27.13
C ASN A 57 12.61 19.65 -27.42
N ASP A 58 12.53 20.50 -26.39
CA ASP A 58 12.71 21.95 -26.52
C ASP A 58 14.16 22.33 -26.87
N SER A 59 15.13 21.57 -26.35
CA SER A 59 16.55 21.83 -26.58
C SER A 59 17.05 21.33 -27.94
N GLY A 60 16.26 20.53 -28.66
CA GLY A 60 16.63 19.98 -29.97
C GLY A 60 17.77 18.96 -29.95
N ILE A 61 18.20 18.52 -28.77
CA ILE A 61 19.29 17.54 -28.55
C ILE A 61 18.82 16.09 -28.64
N GLY A 62 17.50 15.85 -28.70
CA GLY A 62 16.92 14.52 -28.84
C GLY A 62 15.40 14.58 -28.86
N THR A 63 14.77 13.44 -29.11
CA THR A 63 13.31 13.32 -29.04
C THR A 63 12.92 12.26 -28.01
N CYS A 64 11.94 12.58 -27.18
CA CYS A 64 11.32 11.60 -26.28
C CYS A 64 10.02 11.09 -26.92
N ALA A 65 10.12 10.27 -27.96
CA ALA A 65 8.99 9.52 -28.50
C ALA A 65 9.05 8.05 -28.04
N SER A 66 7.91 7.48 -27.66
CA SER A 66 7.81 6.07 -27.26
C SER A 66 8.31 5.16 -28.38
N GLY A 67 9.39 4.43 -28.14
CA GLY A 67 10.01 3.54 -29.14
C GLY A 67 10.95 4.22 -30.14
N ALA A 68 11.24 5.52 -29.98
CA ALA A 68 12.14 6.28 -30.84
C ALA A 68 13.49 6.58 -30.16
N GLY A 69 14.04 5.60 -29.43
CA GLY A 69 15.41 5.72 -28.92
C GLY A 69 16.38 5.78 -30.11
N THR A 70 16.88 6.98 -30.42
CA THR A 70 18.05 7.19 -31.29
C THR A 70 19.29 7.35 -30.43
#